data_AF-A0A239QGU0-F1
#
_entry.id   AF-A0A239QGU0-F1
#
_cell.length_a   1.000
_cell.length_b   1.000
_cell.length_c   1.000
_cell.angle_alpha   90.00
_cell.angle_beta   90.00
_cell.angle_gamma   90.00
#
_symmetry.space_group_name_H-M   'P 1'
#
loop_
_entity.id
_entity.type
_entity.pdbx_description
1 polymer ?
#
loop_
_entity_poly.entity_id
_entity_poly.type
_entity_poly.pdbx_seq_one_letter_code
_entity_poly.pdbx_strand_id
1 'polypeptide(L)'
;MKKVIALCLALVLVLSVASLCFAGNMRCGRCGKYTAGVVDTQKTITSTGSTQHKIVTSKQIYCSSCHSLYWETTTTYQNHCNLKHRTQWLTPHLLYEYDLCGVCGEKIHEQTTYMN
;
A
#
# COMPACT_ATOMS: atom_id res chain seq x y z
N MET A 1 -56.42 5.82 -27.35
CA MET A 1 -55.69 6.52 -26.26
C MET A 1 -55.05 5.58 -25.23
N LYS A 2 -55.77 4.59 -24.67
CA LYS A 2 -55.20 3.64 -23.67
C LYS A 2 -53.94 2.86 -24.13
N LYS A 3 -53.86 2.49 -25.42
CA LYS A 3 -52.70 1.78 -25.99
C LYS A 3 -51.41 2.62 -26.04
N VAL A 4 -51.53 3.93 -26.17
CA VAL A 4 -50.38 4.86 -26.24
C VAL A 4 -49.75 5.03 -24.85
N ILE A 5 -50.59 5.14 -23.82
CA ILE A 5 -50.16 5.26 -22.42
C ILE A 5 -49.40 4.01 -21.96
N ALA A 6 -49.89 2.82 -22.32
CA ALA A 6 -49.21 1.56 -22.02
C ALA A 6 -47.84 1.45 -22.71
N LEU A 7 -47.73 1.93 -23.94
CA LEU A 7 -46.47 1.94 -24.69
C LEU A 7 -45.44 2.89 -24.05
N CYS A 8 -45.88 4.08 -23.62
CA CYS A 8 -45.01 5.03 -22.93
C CYS A 8 -44.51 4.50 -21.58
N LEU A 9 -45.39 3.87 -20.79
CA LEU A 9 -45.00 3.27 -19.50
C LEU A 9 -44.00 2.13 -19.67
N ALA A 10 -44.19 1.28 -20.69
CA ALA A 10 -43.24 0.22 -21.01
C ALA A 10 -41.87 0.79 -21.44
N LEU A 11 -41.86 1.86 -22.23
CA LEU A 11 -40.62 2.50 -22.69
C LEU A 11 -39.82 3.10 -21.52
N VAL A 12 -40.50 3.77 -20.59
CA VAL A 12 -39.88 4.33 -19.37
C VAL A 12 -39.30 3.23 -18.50
N LEU A 13 -39.99 2.09 -18.37
CA LEU A 13 -39.52 0.96 -17.57
C LEU A 13 -38.27 0.30 -18.19
N VAL A 14 -38.23 0.16 -19.51
CA VAL A 14 -37.06 -0.41 -20.20
C VAL A 14 -35.85 0.53 -20.09
N LEU A 15 -36.07 1.85 -20.23
CA LEU A 15 -35.01 2.85 -20.09
C LEU A 15 -34.46 2.95 -18.66
N SER A 16 -35.30 2.77 -17.63
CA SER A 16 -34.87 2.81 -16.23
C SER A 16 -34.09 1.54 -15.84
N VAL A 17 -34.52 0.36 -16.30
CA VAL A 17 -33.79 -0.90 -16.07
C VAL A 17 -32.44 -0.89 -16.81
N ALA A 18 -32.38 -0.35 -18.02
CA ALA A 18 -31.12 -0.19 -18.75
C ALA A 18 -30.12 0.69 -17.97
N SER A 19 -30.58 1.83 -17.44
CA SER A 19 -29.72 2.73 -16.67
C SER A 19 -29.27 2.13 -15.33
N LEU A 20 -30.10 1.31 -14.68
CA LEU A 20 -29.72 0.51 -13.50
C LEU A 20 -28.66 -0.56 -13.84
N CYS A 21 -28.75 -1.21 -15.01
CA CYS A 21 -27.73 -2.18 -15.46
C CYS A 21 -26.39 -1.52 -15.82
N PHE A 22 -26.40 -0.31 -16.39
CA PHE A 22 -25.17 0.44 -16.65
C PHE A 22 -24.52 0.96 -15.35
N ALA A 23 -25.31 1.37 -14.36
CA ALA A 23 -24.81 1.77 -13.05
C ALA A 23 -24.24 0.58 -12.24
N GLY A 24 -24.90 -0.59 -12.31
CA GLY A 24 -24.48 -1.80 -11.59
C GLY A 24 -23.24 -2.49 -12.16
N ASN A 25 -22.91 -2.25 -13.45
CA ASN A 25 -21.73 -2.82 -14.11
C ASN A 25 -20.50 -1.92 -14.12
N MET A 26 -20.48 -0.81 -13.37
CA MET A 26 -19.23 -0.18 -12.94
C MET A 26 -18.56 -1.04 -11.84
N ARG A 27 -18.36 -2.33 -12.14
CA ARG A 27 -17.43 -3.17 -11.39
C ARG A 27 -16.05 -2.60 -11.67
N CYS A 28 -15.60 -1.73 -10.78
CA CYS A 28 -14.22 -1.25 -10.77
C CYS A 28 -13.27 -2.37 -10.28
N GLY A 29 -13.38 -3.55 -10.90
CA GLY A 29 -12.73 -4.79 -10.49
C GLY A 29 -11.22 -4.78 -10.72
N ARG A 30 -10.71 -3.80 -11.46
CA ARG A 30 -9.29 -3.44 -11.59
C ARG A 30 -9.22 -2.12 -12.36
N CYS A 31 -8.73 -1.06 -11.71
CA CYS A 31 -8.39 0.15 -12.44
C CYS A 31 -7.23 -0.18 -13.40
N GLY A 32 -7.35 0.16 -14.69
CA GLY A 32 -6.24 0.01 -15.63
C GLY A 32 -5.08 0.94 -15.24
N LYS A 33 -3.84 0.56 -15.57
CA LYS A 33 -2.62 1.34 -15.23
C LYS A 33 -2.69 2.82 -15.62
N TYR A 34 -3.51 3.18 -16.62
CA TYR A 34 -3.63 4.53 -17.17
C TYR A 34 -4.66 5.42 -16.45
N THR A 35 -5.52 4.86 -15.60
CA THR A 35 -6.55 5.60 -14.85
C THR A 35 -6.36 5.50 -13.34
N ALA A 36 -5.25 4.91 -12.90
CA ALA A 36 -4.92 4.65 -11.51
C ALA A 36 -3.76 5.55 -11.06
N GLY A 37 -3.99 6.36 -10.02
CA GLY A 37 -2.95 7.18 -9.38
C GLY A 37 -2.71 6.72 -7.94
N VAL A 38 -1.46 6.55 -7.54
CA VAL A 38 -1.12 6.29 -6.14
C VAL A 38 -1.27 7.59 -5.37
N VAL A 39 -2.13 7.61 -4.36
CA VAL A 39 -2.42 8.78 -3.52
C VAL A 39 -1.60 8.74 -2.23
N ASP A 40 -1.48 7.56 -1.63
CA ASP A 40 -0.73 7.35 -0.40
C ASP A 40 0.04 6.02 -0.49
N THR A 41 1.17 5.95 0.18
CA THR A 41 1.94 4.72 0.34
C THR A 41 2.43 4.61 1.77
N GLN A 42 1.93 3.59 2.46
CA GLN A 42 2.33 3.24 3.81
C GLN A 42 3.21 2.00 3.75
N LYS A 43 4.34 2.04 4.47
CA LYS A 43 5.25 0.91 4.59
C LYS A 43 5.47 0.61 6.06
N THR A 44 5.06 -0.58 6.48
CA THR A 44 5.28 -1.09 7.83
C THR A 44 6.28 -2.23 7.76
N ILE A 45 7.25 -2.22 8.66
CA ILE A 45 8.24 -3.30 8.77
C ILE A 45 8.13 -3.87 10.17
N THR A 46 7.98 -5.19 10.27
CA THR A 46 7.92 -5.90 11.54
C THR A 46 8.99 -6.98 11.52
N SER A 47 9.89 -6.94 12.50
CA SER A 47 10.86 -8.02 12.68
C SER A 47 10.16 -9.24 13.27
N THR A 48 10.17 -10.36 12.56
CA THR A 48 9.69 -11.65 13.07
C THR A 48 10.91 -12.47 13.46
N GLY A 49 11.58 -12.06 14.55
CA GLY A 49 12.83 -12.66 15.04
C GLY A 49 14.09 -11.94 14.57
N SER A 50 15.25 -12.61 14.69
CA SER A 50 16.59 -12.05 14.39
C SER A 50 17.02 -12.18 12.92
N THR A 51 16.35 -13.02 12.13
CA THR A 51 16.83 -13.40 10.78
C THR A 51 15.85 -13.05 9.66
N GLN A 52 14.59 -12.73 9.97
CA GLN A 52 13.57 -12.48 8.97
C GLN A 52 12.68 -11.26 9.32
N HIS A 53 12.49 -10.39 8.32
CA HIS A 53 11.64 -9.22 8.43
C HIS A 53 10.43 -9.35 7.51
N LYS A 54 9.25 -9.06 8.06
CA LYS A 54 8.01 -8.91 7.31
C LYS A 54 7.85 -7.44 6.93
N ILE A 55 7.81 -7.17 5.63
CA ILE A 55 7.59 -5.84 5.07
C ILE A 55 6.19 -5.82 4.47
N VAL A 56 5.33 -4.97 4.99
CA VAL A 56 3.98 -4.73 4.47
C VAL A 56 3.98 -3.36 3.82
N THR A 57 3.71 -3.31 2.52
CA THR A 57 3.53 -2.06 1.76
C THR A 57 2.09 -1.95 1.34
N SER A 58 1.38 -0.95 1.84
CA SER A 58 0.01 -0.63 1.49
C SER A 58 0.00 0.62 0.62
N LYS A 59 -0.54 0.52 -0.58
CA LYS A 59 -0.73 1.66 -1.49
C LYS A 59 -2.20 2.00 -1.55
N GLN A 60 -2.54 3.25 -1.31
CA GLN A 60 -3.85 3.75 -1.63
C GLN A 60 -3.84 4.22 -3.08
N ILE A 61 -4.74 3.67 -3.88
CA ILE A 61 -4.80 3.95 -5.30
C ILE A 61 -6.18 4.54 -5.60
N TYR A 62 -6.16 5.71 -6.22
CA TYR A 62 -7.34 6.36 -6.74
C TYR A 62 -7.56 5.96 -8.20
N CYS A 63 -8.77 5.50 -8.50
CA CYS A 63 -9.21 5.23 -9.85
C CYS A 63 -10.04 6.41 -10.37
N SER A 64 -9.53 7.15 -11.34
CA SER A 64 -10.24 8.28 -11.94
C SER A 64 -11.42 7.83 -12.82
N SER A 65 -11.39 6.63 -13.38
CA SER A 65 -12.49 6.14 -14.23
C SER A 65 -13.77 5.79 -13.45
N CYS A 66 -13.66 5.54 -12.13
CA CYS A 66 -14.81 5.25 -11.27
C CYS A 66 -14.82 6.07 -9.98
N HIS A 67 -14.03 7.13 -9.90
CA HIS A 67 -13.88 8.02 -8.75
C HIS A 67 -13.80 7.27 -7.40
N SER A 68 -13.06 6.17 -7.36
CA SER A 68 -13.02 5.28 -6.20
C SER A 68 -11.60 5.09 -5.69
N LEU A 69 -11.46 4.94 -4.38
CA LEU A 69 -10.20 4.62 -3.72
C LEU A 69 -10.17 3.13 -3.36
N TYR A 70 -9.04 2.49 -3.62
CA TYR A 70 -8.80 1.11 -3.20
C TYR A 70 -7.42 0.99 -2.56
N TRP A 71 -7.26 0.00 -1.69
CA TRP A 71 -6.00 -0.33 -1.06
C TRP A 71 -5.38 -1.55 -1.72
N GLU A 72 -4.13 -1.44 -2.14
CA GLU A 72 -3.32 -2.56 -2.60
C GLU A 72 -2.23 -2.84 -1.56
N THR A 73 -2.32 -3.99 -0.90
CA THR A 73 -1.35 -4.41 0.12
C THR A 73 -0.45 -5.51 -0.42
N THR A 74 0.85 -5.25 -0.45
CA THR A 74 1.88 -6.23 -0.79
C THR A 74 2.64 -6.60 0.48
N THR A 75 2.76 -7.90 0.76
CA THR A 75 3.61 -8.40 1.85
C THR A 75 4.82 -9.10 1.25
N THR A 76 6.02 -8.70 1.67
CA THR A 76 7.26 -9.37 1.32
C THR A 76 8.00 -9.80 2.58
N TYR A 77 8.73 -10.91 2.48
CA TYR A 77 9.61 -11.39 3.54
C TYR A 77 11.04 -11.27 3.03
N GLN A 78 11.90 -10.63 3.82
CA GLN A 78 13.33 -10.57 3.54
C GLN A 78 14.11 -11.23 4.66
N ASN A 79 14.98 -12.16 4.29
CA ASN A 79 15.91 -12.82 5.18
C ASN A 79 17.22 -12.02 5.21
N HIS A 80 17.78 -11.81 6.41
CA HIS A 80 19.00 -11.04 6.69
C HIS A 80 19.13 -9.71 5.94
N CYS A 81 19.00 -8.62 6.69
CA CYS A 81 19.41 -7.33 6.18
C CYS A 81 20.89 -7.36 5.81
N ASN A 82 21.26 -6.72 4.71
CA ASN A 82 22.66 -6.39 4.46
C ASN A 82 23.11 -5.46 5.60
N LEU A 83 23.86 -6.01 6.57
CA LEU A 83 24.26 -5.30 7.77
C LEU A 83 25.30 -4.24 7.38
N LYS A 84 25.03 -2.99 7.75
CA LYS A 84 25.98 -1.90 7.57
C LYS A 84 26.56 -1.55 8.93
N HIS A 85 27.83 -1.90 9.11
CA HIS A 85 28.57 -1.48 10.28
C HIS A 85 28.72 0.06 10.30
N ARG A 86 28.46 0.65 11.46
CA ARG A 86 28.53 2.09 11.71
C ARG A 86 29.25 2.34 13.03
N THR A 87 30.00 3.42 13.07
CA THR A 87 30.67 3.89 14.27
C THR A 87 30.29 5.35 14.50
N GLN A 88 30.11 5.72 15.77
CA GLN A 88 29.73 7.07 16.21
C GLN A 88 30.47 7.40 17.50
N TRP A 89 31.19 8.52 17.52
CA TRP A 89 31.76 9.04 18.75
C TRP A 89 30.67 9.70 19.61
N LEU A 90 30.53 9.26 20.86
CA LEU A 90 29.64 9.88 21.85
C LEU A 90 30.38 10.96 22.65
N THR A 91 31.66 10.71 22.93
CA THR A 91 32.60 11.66 23.55
C THR A 91 33.99 11.43 22.93
N PRO A 92 35.02 12.25 23.20
CA PRO A 92 36.38 12.03 22.69
C PRO A 92 37.00 10.68 23.08
N HIS A 93 36.49 10.02 24.12
CA HIS A 93 37.00 8.76 24.64
C HIS A 93 35.98 7.61 24.53
N LEU A 94 34.79 7.85 23.98
CA LEU A 94 33.70 6.88 23.94
C LEU A 94 33.23 6.67 22.51
N LEU A 95 33.58 5.52 21.94
CA LEU A 95 33.12 5.07 20.63
C LEU A 95 31.92 4.14 20.80
N TYR A 96 30.87 4.41 20.03
CA TYR A 96 29.69 3.56 19.91
C TYR A 96 29.66 2.91 18.54
N GLU A 97 29.71 1.59 18.49
CA GLU A 97 29.73 0.78 17.27
C GLU A 97 28.42 0.02 17.17
N TYR A 98 27.81 0.01 15.99
CA TYR A 98 26.56 -0.69 15.78
C TYR A 98 26.37 -1.18 14.35
N ASP A 99 25.69 -2.32 14.21
CA ASP A 99 25.25 -2.83 12.92
C ASP A 99 23.82 -2.36 12.63
N LEU A 100 23.65 -1.62 11.53
CA LEU A 100 22.33 -1.27 11.02
C LEU A 100 21.80 -2.33 10.07
N CYS A 101 20.55 -2.72 10.26
CA CYS A 101 19.81 -3.39 9.20
C CYS A 101 19.49 -2.41 8.08
N GLY A 102 20.04 -2.64 6.88
CA GLY A 102 19.73 -1.82 5.70
C GLY A 102 18.27 -1.84 5.22
N VAL A 103 17.43 -2.72 5.78
CA VAL A 103 16.02 -2.90 5.40
C VAL A 103 15.06 -2.15 6.33
N CYS A 104 15.20 -2.29 7.65
CA CYS A 104 14.36 -1.64 8.67
C CYS A 104 14.98 -0.39 9.30
N GLY A 105 16.30 -0.17 9.16
CA GLY A 105 16.99 0.95 9.79
C GLY A 105 17.20 0.78 11.30
N GLU A 106 16.89 -0.39 11.86
CA GLU A 106 17.12 -0.70 13.27
C GLU A 106 18.58 -1.06 13.53
N LYS A 107 19.04 -0.77 14.75
CA LYS A 107 20.33 -1.21 15.29
C LYS A 107 20.15 -2.62 15.86
N ILE A 108 21.03 -3.54 15.47
CA ILE A 108 20.88 -4.96 15.83
C ILE A 108 21.99 -5.43 16.78
N HIS A 109 23.23 -5.03 16.52
CA HIS A 109 24.33 -5.22 17.45
C HIS A 109 24.83 -3.86 17.87
N GLU A 110 25.00 -3.67 19.17
CA GLU A 110 25.44 -2.41 19.76
C GLU A 110 26.57 -2.71 20.74
N GLN A 111 27.69 -2.03 20.56
CA GLN A 111 28.84 -2.14 21.44
C GLN A 111 29.36 -0.74 21.75
N THR A 112 29.74 -0.54 23.02
CA THR A 112 30.36 0.72 23.45
C THR A 112 31.79 0.41 23.90
N THR A 113 32.75 1.14 23.34
CA THR A 113 34.19 0.93 23.58
C THR A 113 34.80 2.22 24.09
N TYR A 114 35.52 2.14 25.22
CA TYR A 114 36.28 3.27 25.76
C TYR A 114 37.68 3.27 25.13
N MET A 115 38.10 4.41 24.57
CA MET A 115 39.45 4.58 24.01
C MET A 115 40.32 5.34 25.01
N ASN A 116 41.38 4.67 25.47
CA ASN A 116 42.41 5.21 26.36
C ASN A 116 43.38 6.14 25.62
#